data_AF-A0AAD4S5L0-F1
#
_entry.id   AF-A0AAD4S5L0-F1
#
_cell.length_a   1.000
_cell.length_b   1.000
_cell.length_c   1.000
_cell.angle_alpha   90.00
_cell.angle_beta   90.00
_cell.angle_gamma   90.00
#
_symmetry.space_group_name_H-M   'P 1'
#
loop_
_entity.id
_entity.type
_entity.pdbx_description
1 polymer ?
#
loop_
_entity_poly.entity_id
_entity_poly.type
_entity_poly.pdbx_seq_one_letter_code
_entity_poly.pdbx_strand_id
1 'polypeptide(L)'
;QSKEGFRSYEDDPSSMMAESDPRHGKYTACCLMYRGDVVPKDVNAAVATSKTKRTIQFVDWSPNGFKCGINYKPLTVVPWGNLAKVQRASCMISNSTSVTEISRDLTYYCFNSRVLSQELGLLQNLYTL
;
A
#
# COMPACT_ATOMS: atom_id res chain seq x y z
N GLN A 1 -28.50 3.99 -7.06
CA GLN A 1 -27.73 4.17 -5.82
C GLN A 1 -26.37 3.53 -6.08
N SER A 2 -25.26 4.25 -6.20
CA SER A 2 -24.64 5.06 -5.14
C SER A 2 -24.06 6.36 -5.71
N LYS A 3 -24.54 7.48 -5.17
CA LYS A 3 -23.93 8.81 -5.28
C LYS A 3 -22.77 8.95 -4.28
N GLU A 4 -22.09 7.86 -3.94
CA GLU A 4 -20.87 7.96 -3.14
C GLU A 4 -19.75 8.23 -4.14
N GLY A 5 -19.06 9.37 -3.98
CA GLY A 5 -17.78 9.61 -4.66
C GLY A 5 -16.79 8.49 -4.34
N PHE A 6 -15.61 8.47 -4.96
CA PHE A 6 -14.56 7.52 -4.59
C PHE A 6 -14.36 7.55 -3.08
N ARG A 7 -14.88 6.53 -2.38
CA ARG A 7 -14.80 6.43 -0.93
C ARG A 7 -13.34 6.10 -0.66
N SER A 8 -12.67 7.02 0.03
CA SER A 8 -11.23 7.10 0.06
C SER A 8 -10.62 6.05 1.01
N TYR A 9 -10.76 4.77 0.68
CA TYR A 9 -10.17 3.64 1.42
C TYR A 9 -8.69 3.45 1.10
N GLU A 10 -8.15 4.19 0.12
CA GLU A 10 -6.76 4.05 -0.31
C GLU A 10 -5.74 4.31 0.81
N ASP A 11 -6.13 5.09 1.83
CA ASP A 11 -5.29 5.41 2.99
C ASP A 11 -5.72 4.64 4.27
N ASP A 12 -6.66 3.69 4.15
CA ASP A 12 -7.07 2.83 5.25
C ASP A 12 -6.00 1.75 5.46
N PRO A 13 -5.42 1.61 6.67
CA PRO A 13 -4.44 0.56 6.95
C PRO A 13 -4.92 -0.84 6.59
N SER A 14 -6.22 -1.12 6.67
CA SER A 14 -6.80 -2.42 6.31
C SER A 14 -6.77 -2.73 4.81
N SER A 15 -6.63 -1.70 3.97
CA SER A 15 -6.56 -1.82 2.51
C SER A 15 -5.12 -1.81 1.98
N MET A 16 -4.12 -1.71 2.86
CA MET A 16 -2.71 -1.73 2.48
C MET A 16 -2.22 -3.17 2.24
N MET A 17 -1.40 -3.33 1.21
CA MET A 17 -0.79 -4.63 0.85
C MET A 17 0.45 -4.96 1.67
N ALA A 18 0.88 -4.04 2.54
CA ALA A 18 2.06 -4.16 3.36
C ALA A 18 1.70 -3.70 4.78
N GLU A 19 2.01 -4.52 5.78
CA GLU A 19 1.78 -4.20 7.19
C GLU A 19 2.79 -3.15 7.64
N SER A 20 2.44 -1.88 7.44
CA SER A 20 3.20 -0.73 7.95
C SER A 20 2.21 0.31 8.42
N ASP A 21 2.50 1.00 9.51
CA ASP A 21 1.64 2.10 9.94
C ASP A 21 2.00 3.37 9.14
N PRO A 22 1.09 3.88 8.28
CA PRO A 22 1.37 5.08 7.49
C PRO A 22 1.62 6.33 8.35
N ARG A 23 1.22 6.32 9.63
CA ARG A 23 1.42 7.44 10.56
C ARG A 23 2.85 7.56 11.07
N HIS A 24 3.65 6.50 11.01
CA HIS A 24 5.06 6.52 11.41
C HIS A 24 5.99 6.95 10.26
N GLY A 25 5.44 7.17 9.07
CA GLY A 25 6.18 7.62 7.91
C GLY A 25 5.70 8.95 7.35
N LYS A 26 6.47 9.48 6.40
CA LYS A 26 6.03 10.54 5.50
C LYS A 26 6.04 10.02 4.07
N TYR A 27 5.07 10.45 3.29
CA TYR A 27 4.96 10.16 1.86
C TYR A 27 5.92 11.04 1.06
N THR A 28 6.67 10.44 0.15
CA THR A 28 7.50 11.16 -0.82
C THR A 28 6.73 11.40 -2.13
N ALA A 29 5.92 10.42 -2.52
CA ALA A 29 5.03 10.48 -3.67
C ALA A 29 3.86 9.50 -3.50
N CYS A 30 2.71 9.87 -4.06
CA CYS A 30 1.50 9.05 -4.12
C CYS A 30 0.94 9.09 -5.54
N CYS A 31 0.64 7.93 -6.13
CA CYS A 31 0.05 7.83 -7.45
C CYS A 31 -1.32 7.13 -7.35
N LEU A 32 -2.39 7.81 -7.75
CA LEU A 32 -3.75 7.30 -7.77
C LEU A 32 -4.13 6.89 -9.19
N MET A 33 -4.34 5.58 -9.39
CA MET A 33 -4.64 4.99 -10.69
C MET A 33 -6.09 4.51 -10.74
N TYR A 34 -6.92 5.25 -11.46
CA TYR A 34 -8.34 4.98 -11.61
C TYR A 34 -8.63 4.17 -12.87
N ARG A 35 -9.60 3.26 -12.77
CA ARG A 35 -10.08 2.44 -13.89
C ARG A 35 -11.60 2.40 -13.98
N GLY A 36 -12.15 2.38 -15.19
CA GLY A 36 -13.57 2.23 -15.50
C GLY A 36 -14.31 3.56 -15.74
N ASP A 37 -15.60 3.59 -15.39
CA ASP A 37 -16.47 4.76 -15.58
C ASP A 37 -16.15 5.88 -14.58
N VAL A 38 -15.11 6.65 -14.86
CA VAL A 38 -14.52 7.63 -13.95
C VAL A 38 -14.57 9.02 -14.56
N VAL A 39 -15.19 9.95 -13.84
CA VAL A 39 -15.24 11.36 -14.25
C VAL A 39 -14.05 12.11 -13.63
N PRO A 40 -13.25 12.86 -14.42
CA PRO A 40 -12.07 13.58 -13.91
C PRO A 40 -12.37 14.56 -12.76
N LYS A 41 -13.56 15.15 -12.73
CA LYS A 41 -13.98 16.05 -11.64
C LYS A 41 -14.02 15.33 -10.29
N ASP A 42 -14.43 14.06 -10.27
CA ASP A 42 -14.57 13.27 -9.04
C ASP A 42 -13.19 12.84 -8.55
N VAL A 43 -12.23 12.62 -9.46
CA VAL A 43 -10.82 12.37 -9.12
C VAL A 43 -10.20 13.59 -8.45
N ASN A 44 -10.39 14.78 -9.02
CA ASN A 44 -9.86 16.01 -8.42
C ASN A 44 -10.43 16.27 -7.02
N ALA A 45 -11.73 16.00 -6.82
CA ALA A 45 -12.37 16.10 -5.50
C ALA A 45 -11.82 15.08 -4.50
N ALA A 46 -11.56 13.84 -4.94
CA ALA A 46 -10.95 12.80 -4.11
C ALA A 46 -9.53 13.18 -3.68
N VAL A 47 -8.68 13.65 -4.61
CA VAL A 47 -7.32 14.13 -4.32
C VAL A 47 -7.34 15.29 -3.32
N ALA A 48 -8.23 16.27 -3.52
CA ALA A 48 -8.38 17.39 -2.60
C ALA A 48 -8.76 16.91 -1.19
N THR A 49 -9.65 15.92 -1.09
CA THR A 49 -10.04 15.31 0.19
C THR A 49 -8.85 14.58 0.83
N SER A 50 -8.13 13.75 0.08
CA SER A 50 -6.93 13.03 0.55
C SER A 50 -5.86 13.98 1.09
N LYS A 51 -5.63 15.13 0.45
CA LYS A 51 -4.69 16.16 0.94
C LYS A 51 -5.03 16.73 2.31
N THR A 52 -6.32 16.72 2.71
CA THR A 52 -6.74 17.24 4.01
C THR A 52 -6.67 16.20 5.13
N LYS A 53 -6.47 14.92 4.80
CA LYS A 53 -6.39 13.85 5.80
C LYS A 53 -5.06 13.90 6.54
N ARG A 54 -5.13 13.76 7.86
CA ARG A 54 -3.93 13.67 8.73
C ARG A 54 -3.10 12.40 8.54
N THR A 55 -3.67 11.38 7.90
CA THR A 55 -3.01 10.11 7.61
C THR A 55 -2.03 10.20 6.45
N ILE A 56 -2.20 11.18 5.54
CA ILE A 56 -1.26 11.41 4.44
C ILE A 56 -0.44 12.66 4.75
N GLN A 57 0.77 12.46 5.25
CA GLN A 57 1.71 13.54 5.49
C GLN A 57 2.86 13.45 4.52
N PHE A 58 3.05 14.48 3.71
CA PHE A 58 4.17 14.52 2.76
C PHE A 58 5.44 15.03 3.44
N VAL A 59 6.58 14.62 2.88
CA VAL A 59 7.88 15.23 3.16
C VAL A 59 7.92 16.69 2.72
N ASP A 60 8.69 17.51 3.43
CA ASP A 60 8.67 18.97 3.29
C ASP A 60 9.17 19.44 1.91
N TRP A 61 10.00 18.63 1.24
CA TRP A 61 10.51 18.88 -0.11
C TRP A 61 9.57 18.39 -1.23
N SER A 62 8.45 17.71 -0.92
CA SER A 62 7.45 17.23 -1.88
C SER A 62 6.01 17.38 -1.35
N PRO A 63 5.54 18.60 -1.03
CA PRO A 63 4.26 18.82 -0.35
C PRO A 63 3.02 18.47 -1.21
N ASN A 64 3.18 18.33 -2.52
CA ASN A 64 2.11 18.05 -3.50
C ASN A 64 2.39 16.79 -4.33
N GLY A 65 3.04 15.77 -3.75
CA GLY A 65 3.51 14.57 -4.46
C GLY A 65 2.44 13.63 -5.03
N PHE A 66 1.23 14.13 -5.34
CA PHE A 66 0.17 13.35 -5.98
C PHE A 66 0.31 13.32 -7.51
N LYS A 67 0.24 12.12 -8.07
CA LYS A 67 0.02 11.86 -9.48
C LYS A 67 -1.29 11.12 -9.66
N CYS A 68 -2.03 11.42 -10.72
CA CYS A 68 -3.27 10.71 -11.04
C CYS A 68 -3.26 10.21 -12.47
N GLY A 69 -3.79 9.01 -12.68
CA GLY A 69 -4.01 8.41 -13.99
C GLY A 69 -5.43 7.86 -14.08
N ILE A 70 -6.06 8.00 -15.24
CA ILE A 70 -7.40 7.47 -15.51
C ILE A 70 -7.34 6.57 -16.75
N ASN A 71 -7.89 5.37 -16.62
CA ASN A 71 -8.11 4.46 -17.74
C ASN A 71 -9.59 4.11 -17.82
N TYR A 72 -10.25 4.46 -18.92
CA TYR A 72 -11.69 4.25 -19.08
C TYR A 72 -12.10 2.78 -19.28
N LYS A 73 -11.13 1.88 -19.54
CA LYS A 73 -11.42 0.45 -19.62
C LYS A 73 -11.69 -0.10 -18.21
N PRO A 74 -12.84 -0.76 -17.96
CA PRO A 74 -13.14 -1.37 -16.67
C PRO A 74 -12.22 -2.57 -16.39
N LEU A 75 -12.15 -2.99 -15.12
CA LEU A 75 -11.39 -4.19 -14.74
C LEU A 75 -11.96 -5.43 -15.43
N THR A 76 -11.06 -6.26 -15.94
CA THR A 76 -11.41 -7.61 -16.37
C THR A 76 -11.47 -8.51 -15.14
N VAL A 77 -12.60 -9.19 -14.96
CA VAL A 77 -12.72 -10.28 -13.99
C VAL A 77 -12.30 -11.58 -14.66
N VAL A 78 -11.47 -12.37 -13.97
CA VAL A 78 -11.12 -13.71 -14.43
C VAL A 78 -12.31 -14.64 -14.14
N PRO A 79 -12.74 -15.46 -15.10
CA PRO A 79 -13.76 -16.49 -14.84
C PRO A 79 -13.34 -17.34 -13.64
N TRP A 80 -14.27 -17.61 -12.71
CA TRP A 80 -14.02 -18.35 -11.45
C TRP A 80 -13.16 -17.63 -10.41
N GLY A 81 -12.81 -16.35 -10.62
CA GLY A 81 -12.15 -15.54 -9.61
C GLY A 81 -13.10 -15.06 -8.50
N ASN A 82 -12.52 -14.70 -7.36
CA ASN A 82 -13.28 -14.27 -6.18
C ASN A 82 -13.62 -12.77 -6.16
N LEU A 83 -13.28 -12.04 -7.24
CA LEU A 83 -13.52 -10.60 -7.35
C LEU A 83 -14.82 -10.34 -8.11
N ALA A 84 -15.70 -9.55 -7.51
CA ALA A 84 -16.92 -9.09 -8.17
C ALA A 84 -16.61 -8.16 -9.34
N LYS A 85 -17.47 -8.17 -10.36
CA LYS A 85 -17.39 -7.22 -11.47
C LYS A 85 -17.69 -5.82 -10.95
N VAL A 86 -16.72 -4.92 -11.07
CA VAL A 86 -16.82 -3.52 -10.66
C VAL A 86 -16.82 -2.58 -11.87
N GLN A 87 -17.64 -1.54 -11.81
CA GLN A 87 -17.68 -0.50 -12.86
C GLN A 87 -16.55 0.52 -12.72
N ARG A 88 -15.99 0.62 -11.51
CA ARG A 88 -14.89 1.52 -11.16
C ARG A 88 -13.96 0.83 -10.18
N ALA A 89 -12.66 1.09 -10.30
CA ALA A 89 -11.66 0.71 -9.31
C ALA A 89 -10.60 1.80 -9.20
N SER A 90 -9.93 1.83 -8.06
CA SER A 90 -8.81 2.71 -7.76
C SER A 90 -7.67 1.87 -7.19
N CYS A 91 -6.44 2.28 -7.47
CA CYS A 91 -5.23 1.70 -6.88
C CYS A 91 -4.28 2.84 -6.54
N MET A 92 -3.86 2.88 -5.28
CA MET A 92 -2.82 3.80 -4.83
C MET A 92 -1.47 3.09 -4.84
N ILE A 93 -0.50 3.70 -5.50
CA ILE A 93 0.91 3.32 -5.43
C ILE A 93 1.62 4.45 -4.73
N SER A 94 2.12 4.20 -3.52
CA SER A 94 2.74 5.21 -2.69
C SER A 94 4.14 4.83 -2.27
N ASN A 95 5.00 5.83 -2.17
CA ASN A 95 6.32 5.70 -1.57
C ASN A 95 6.33 6.42 -0.22
N SER A 96 6.39 5.66 0.87
CA SER A 96 6.38 6.14 2.25
C SER A 96 7.63 5.66 2.97
N THR A 97 8.15 6.49 3.87
CA THR A 97 9.26 6.09 4.76
C THR A 97 8.85 5.04 5.80
N SER A 98 7.55 4.76 5.97
CA SER A 98 7.04 3.69 6.85
C SER A 98 7.51 2.30 6.42
N VAL A 99 7.94 2.11 5.16
CA VAL A 99 8.53 0.84 4.67
C VAL A 99 9.77 0.38 5.46
N THR A 100 10.41 1.31 6.18
CA THR A 100 11.54 1.01 7.06
C THR A 100 11.17 0.06 8.20
N GLU A 101 9.92 0.09 8.69
CA GLU A 101 9.44 -0.85 9.72
C GLU A 101 9.53 -2.29 9.23
N ILE A 102 8.95 -2.56 8.05
CA ILE A 102 8.98 -3.86 7.40
C ILE A 102 10.42 -4.30 7.12
N SER A 103 11.25 -3.38 6.61
CA SER A 103 12.65 -3.68 6.30
C SER A 103 13.43 -4.08 7.55
N ARG A 104 13.14 -3.41 8.67
CA ARG A 104 13.73 -3.68 9.97
C ARG A 104 13.29 -5.03 10.50
N ASP A 105 11.99 -5.31 10.47
CA ASP A 105 11.43 -6.57 10.98
C ASP A 105 11.93 -7.76 10.17
N LEU A 106 11.96 -7.64 8.84
CA LEU A 106 12.56 -8.65 7.96
C LEU A 106 14.03 -8.91 8.31
N THR A 107 14.80 -7.85 8.57
CA THR A 107 16.22 -7.98 8.96
C THR A 107 16.36 -8.70 10.30
N TYR A 108 15.54 -8.36 11.29
CA TYR A 108 15.53 -9.04 12.59
C TYR A 108 15.20 -10.52 12.45
N TYR A 109 14.16 -10.87 11.68
CA TYR A 109 13.80 -12.26 11.42
C TYR A 109 14.93 -13.00 10.70
N CYS A 110 15.49 -12.44 9.64
CA CYS A 110 16.59 -13.05 8.91
C CYS A 110 17.84 -13.27 9.77
N PHE A 111 18.18 -12.30 10.64
CA PHE A 111 19.30 -12.43 11.56
C PHE A 111 19.05 -13.55 12.58
N ASN A 112 17.90 -13.52 13.26
CA ASN A 112 17.56 -14.52 14.28
C ASN A 112 17.44 -15.93 13.68
N SER A 113 16.84 -16.09 12.49
CA SER A 113 16.78 -17.39 11.81
C SER A 113 18.17 -17.93 11.43
N ARG A 114 19.12 -17.06 11.07
CA ARG A 114 20.51 -17.47 10.81
C ARG A 114 21.23 -17.89 12.09
N VAL A 115 21.08 -17.13 13.19
CA VAL A 115 21.65 -17.52 14.50
C VAL A 115 21.10 -18.88 14.95
N LEU A 116 19.77 -19.07 14.88
CA LEU A 116 19.13 -20.34 15.20
C LEU A 116 19.64 -21.49 14.31
N SER A 117 19.86 -21.24 13.02
CA SER A 117 20.42 -22.26 12.12
C SER A 117 21.87 -22.66 12.48
N GLN A 118 22.67 -21.72 12.98
CA GLN A 118 24.03 -22.01 13.46
C GLN A 118 24.02 -22.77 14.78
N GLU A 119 23.19 -22.36 15.75
CA GLU A 119 23.08 -23.06 17.03
C GLU A 119 22.55 -24.49 16.87
N LEU A 120 21.52 -24.70 16.04
CA LEU A 120 21.03 -26.05 15.72
C LEU A 120 22.09 -26.89 15.00
N GLY A 121 22.87 -26.30 14.09
CA GLY A 121 23.98 -26.99 13.43
C GLY A 121 25.11 -27.37 14.39
N LEU A 122 25.43 -26.51 15.36
CA LEU A 122 26.40 -26.82 16.41
C LEU A 122 25.88 -27.93 17.35
N LEU A 123 24.61 -27.88 17.73
CA LEU A 123 23.98 -28.93 18.54
C LEU A 123 23.97 -30.27 17.82
N GLN A 124 23.62 -30.33 16.53
CA GLN A 124 23.69 -31.58 15.76
C GLN A 124 25.11 -32.15 15.72
N ASN A 125 26.14 -31.31 15.57
CA ASN A 125 27.53 -31.78 15.62
C ASN A 125 27.94 -32.29 17.01
N LEU A 126 27.42 -31.72 18.10
CA LEU A 126 27.66 -32.20 19.46
C LEU A 126 26.94 -33.51 19.78
N TYR A 127 25.76 -33.77 19.20
CA TYR A 127 25.02 -35.04 19.39
C TYR A 127 25.51 -36.18 18.48
N THR A 128 26.33 -35.88 17.46
CA THR A 128 26.88 -36.89 16.53
C THR A 128 28.32 -37.32 16.91
N LEU A 129 28.87 -36.76 17.99
CA LEU A 129 30.12 -37.18 18.65
C LEU A 129 29.82 -38.07 19.86
#